data_AF-A0A2E7MVI2-F1
#
_entry.id   AF-A0A2E7MVI2-F1
#
_cell.length_a   1.000
_cell.length_b   1.000
_cell.length_c   1.000
_cell.angle_alpha   90.00
_cell.angle_beta   90.00
_cell.angle_gamma   90.00
#
_symmetry.space_group_name_H-M   'P 1'
#
loop_
_entity.id
_entity.type
_entity.pdbx_description
1 polymer ?
#
loop_
_entity_poly.entity_id
_entity_poly.type
_entity_poly.pdbx_seq_one_letter_code
_entity_poly.pdbx_strand_id
1 'polypeptide(L)'
;MATYESKKYAFSGANLSGIGANNIADGSVDNTEYQFINSLSSNAQTQITGRLQTAGGTMTGSIVFPDDTSPAPSKIQMGAGTDMKIYSNGTYGIITSLNGFYLTNNDASETMLLAIPDGSVQLYHNNVGRFQTQAGGCRVDGGLGIGTDSTGSTAGELRAADEVTAYYSSDERLKENITTIEDALDKVNAIRGVEFDWKADHIKKRGGEDGYFVRKHDVGILAQDVKKVCPEVVAEKEDGTLGVKYEKLIGLLVQAINELSAKVNK
;
A
#
# COMPACT_ATOMS: atom_id res chain seq x y z
N MET A 1 18.05 -43.03 93.93
CA MET A 1 17.56 -43.50 92.62
C MET A 1 16.97 -42.30 91.91
N ALA A 2 17.53 -41.94 90.76
CA ALA A 2 16.99 -40.89 89.90
C ALA A 2 15.86 -41.48 89.05
N THR A 3 14.68 -40.89 89.11
CA THR A 3 13.58 -41.19 88.19
C THR A 3 13.36 -39.95 87.33
N TYR A 4 13.90 -40.01 86.11
CA TYR A 4 13.53 -39.11 85.02
C TYR A 4 12.10 -39.44 84.62
N GLU A 5 11.12 -38.61 84.99
CA GLU A 5 9.81 -38.64 84.35
C GLU A 5 9.86 -37.82 83.06
N SER A 6 9.96 -38.52 81.93
CA SER A 6 9.65 -37.98 80.62
C SER A 6 8.14 -37.72 80.53
N LYS A 7 7.66 -36.55 80.97
CA LYS A 7 6.34 -36.08 80.57
C LYS A 7 6.41 -35.57 79.13
N LYS A 8 6.03 -36.48 78.22
CA LYS A 8 5.57 -36.25 76.85
C LYS A 8 4.94 -34.85 76.73
N TYR A 9 5.52 -34.00 75.88
CA TYR A 9 4.82 -32.84 75.32
C TYR A 9 3.68 -33.35 74.43
N ALA A 10 2.55 -33.71 75.03
CA ALA A 10 1.33 -34.03 74.32
C ALA A 10 0.63 -32.71 73.97
N PHE A 11 0.92 -32.17 72.78
CA PHE A 11 0.03 -31.17 72.20
C PHE A 11 -1.26 -31.89 71.78
N SER A 12 -2.30 -31.68 72.58
CA SER A 12 -3.66 -32.15 72.31
C SER A 12 -4.14 -31.53 71.00
N GLY A 13 -4.21 -32.33 69.94
CA GLY A 13 -4.72 -31.95 68.62
C GLY A 13 -6.22 -31.68 68.55
N ALA A 14 -6.90 -31.49 69.70
CA ALA A 14 -8.35 -31.32 69.75
C ALA A 14 -8.83 -29.85 69.81
N ASN A 15 -7.92 -28.85 69.85
CA ASN A 15 -8.27 -27.42 69.80
C ASN A 15 -7.33 -26.59 68.91
N LEU A 16 -6.76 -27.15 67.84
CA LEU A 16 -6.15 -26.32 66.80
C LEU A 16 -7.27 -25.81 65.88
N SER A 17 -7.77 -24.60 66.16
CA SER A 17 -8.71 -23.91 65.27
C SER A 17 -8.06 -23.43 63.96
N GLY A 18 -6.76 -23.68 63.78
CA GLY A 18 -5.96 -23.37 62.62
C GLY A 18 -4.46 -23.49 62.95
N ILE A 19 -3.63 -23.69 61.92
CA ILE A 19 -2.18 -23.48 62.02
C ILE A 19 -1.97 -21.97 61.89
N GLY A 20 -1.27 -21.35 62.84
CA GLY A 20 -1.02 -19.90 62.80
C GLY A 20 -0.26 -19.52 61.52
N ALA A 21 -0.66 -18.43 60.85
CA ALA A 21 -0.07 -17.99 59.59
C ALA A 21 1.47 -17.85 59.64
N ASN A 22 2.01 -17.52 60.82
CA ASN A 22 3.46 -17.41 61.05
C ASN A 22 4.18 -18.77 60.95
N ASN A 23 3.50 -19.88 61.25
CA ASN A 23 4.03 -21.24 61.11
C ASN A 23 3.94 -21.76 59.66
N ILE A 24 3.30 -21.00 58.77
CA ILE A 24 3.22 -21.26 57.32
C ILE A 24 4.26 -20.40 56.57
N ALA A 25 4.67 -19.27 57.17
CA ALA A 25 5.47 -18.25 56.50
C ALA A 25 7.00 -18.41 56.63
N ASP A 26 7.52 -19.21 57.56
CA ASP A 26 8.98 -19.29 57.82
C ASP A 26 9.75 -20.45 57.14
N GLY A 27 9.09 -21.23 56.27
CA GLY A 27 9.79 -22.11 55.32
C GLY A 27 9.92 -23.58 55.72
N SER A 28 9.01 -24.12 56.54
CA SER A 28 8.94 -25.57 56.76
C SER A 28 8.20 -26.35 55.66
N VAL A 29 7.59 -25.66 54.68
CA VAL A 29 6.90 -26.31 53.56
C VAL A 29 7.94 -26.60 52.48
N ASP A 30 8.28 -27.88 52.29
CA ASP A 30 9.23 -28.26 51.25
C ASP A 30 8.59 -28.18 49.84
N ASN A 31 9.43 -28.29 48.80
CA ASN A 31 8.97 -28.22 47.41
C ASN A 31 8.05 -29.39 47.01
N THR A 32 7.97 -30.45 47.83
CA THR A 32 7.07 -31.62 47.71
C THR A 32 5.71 -31.33 48.37
N GLU A 33 5.68 -30.67 49.53
CA GLU A 33 4.45 -30.22 50.18
C GLU A 33 3.77 -29.10 49.39
N TYR A 34 4.56 -28.22 48.73
CA TYR A 34 4.03 -27.21 47.80
C TYR A 34 3.44 -27.84 46.52
N GLN A 35 3.90 -29.02 46.10
CA GLN A 35 3.30 -29.73 44.95
C GLN A 35 1.84 -30.12 45.20
N PHE A 36 1.39 -30.31 46.45
CA PHE A 36 -0.03 -30.63 46.72
C PHE A 36 -0.99 -29.46 46.48
N ILE A 37 -0.50 -28.22 46.29
CA ILE A 37 -1.32 -27.11 45.82
C ILE A 37 -1.90 -27.39 44.42
N ASN A 38 -1.19 -28.16 43.59
CA ASN A 38 -1.68 -28.55 42.26
C ASN A 38 -2.87 -29.53 42.30
N SER A 39 -3.13 -30.15 43.46
CA SER A 39 -4.17 -31.17 43.67
C SER A 39 -5.39 -30.63 44.46
N LEU A 40 -5.36 -29.36 44.87
CA LEU A 40 -6.46 -28.68 45.54
C LEU A 40 -7.66 -28.55 44.59
N SER A 41 -8.78 -29.16 44.96
CA SER A 41 -9.94 -29.41 44.09
C SER A 41 -10.68 -28.18 43.60
N SER A 42 -10.46 -26.96 44.12
CA SER A 42 -11.13 -25.76 43.58
C SER A 42 -10.42 -24.44 43.90
N ASN A 43 -10.10 -24.12 45.15
CA ASN A 43 -9.91 -22.69 45.49
C ASN A 43 -8.63 -22.05 44.90
N ALA A 44 -7.48 -22.74 44.91
CA ALA A 44 -6.24 -22.21 44.35
C ALA A 44 -6.22 -22.25 42.81
N GLN A 45 -6.73 -23.33 42.21
CA GLN A 45 -6.89 -23.43 40.75
C GLN A 45 -7.89 -22.39 40.23
N THR A 46 -9.00 -22.13 40.92
CA THR A 46 -9.95 -21.06 40.58
C THR A 46 -9.30 -19.69 40.63
N GLN A 47 -8.40 -19.42 41.58
CA GLN A 47 -7.68 -18.14 41.65
C GLN A 47 -6.65 -17.97 40.51
N ILE A 48 -5.96 -19.03 40.11
CA ILE A 48 -4.99 -19.02 39.00
C ILE A 48 -5.70 -18.91 37.66
N THR A 49 -6.69 -19.77 37.39
CA THR A 49 -7.54 -19.71 36.19
C THR A 49 -8.31 -18.39 36.11
N GLY A 50 -8.70 -17.82 37.25
CA GLY A 50 -9.35 -16.51 37.33
C GLY A 50 -8.43 -15.33 36.99
N ARG A 51 -7.11 -15.48 37.10
CA ARG A 51 -6.12 -14.43 36.78
C ARG A 51 -5.54 -14.53 35.37
N LEU A 52 -5.43 -15.74 34.82
CA LEU A 52 -5.02 -15.96 33.42
C LEU A 52 -5.88 -17.08 32.84
N GLN A 53 -6.84 -16.72 32.01
CA GLN A 53 -7.73 -17.68 31.36
C GLN A 53 -6.93 -18.52 30.37
N THR A 54 -6.97 -19.84 30.53
CA THR A 54 -6.19 -20.79 29.72
C THR A 54 -6.90 -21.22 28.43
N ALA A 55 -8.20 -20.94 28.29
CA ALA A 55 -8.96 -21.09 27.05
C ALA A 55 -10.28 -20.29 27.11
N GLY A 56 -10.55 -19.48 26.09
CA GLY A 56 -11.79 -18.69 25.96
C GLY A 56 -11.95 -17.58 27.01
N GLY A 57 -12.66 -16.50 26.64
CA GLY A 57 -12.97 -15.35 27.50
C GLY A 57 -12.25 -14.05 27.10
N THR A 58 -12.58 -12.97 27.81
CA THR A 58 -12.10 -11.59 27.52
C THR A 58 -11.23 -11.10 28.67
N MET A 59 -9.94 -10.84 28.40
CA MET A 59 -9.09 -10.10 29.33
C MET A 59 -9.51 -8.62 29.29
N THR A 60 -9.88 -8.05 30.44
CA THR A 60 -10.19 -6.61 30.56
C THR A 60 -8.95 -5.85 31.04
N GLY A 61 -8.71 -4.66 30.47
CA GLY A 61 -7.48 -3.88 30.70
C GLY A 61 -6.38 -4.14 29.67
N SER A 62 -5.24 -3.45 29.81
CA SER A 62 -4.11 -3.59 28.88
C SER A 62 -3.27 -4.81 29.21
N ILE A 63 -3.03 -5.66 28.22
CA ILE A 63 -1.97 -6.68 28.29
C ILE A 63 -0.66 -5.99 27.90
N VAL A 64 0.27 -5.86 28.85
CA VAL A 64 1.58 -5.24 28.63
C VAL A 64 2.62 -6.32 28.46
N PHE A 65 3.27 -6.35 27.30
CA PHE A 65 4.45 -7.18 27.04
C PHE A 65 5.69 -6.28 27.21
N PRO A 66 6.41 -6.37 28.34
CA PRO A 66 7.54 -5.47 28.60
C PRO A 66 8.63 -5.66 27.56
N ASP A 67 9.23 -4.53 27.16
CA ASP A 67 10.43 -4.50 26.33
C ASP A 67 11.61 -4.98 27.18
N ASP A 68 11.95 -6.27 27.04
CA ASP A 68 12.96 -6.89 27.89
C ASP A 68 14.32 -6.77 27.22
N THR A 69 15.25 -6.07 27.88
CA THR A 69 16.55 -5.69 27.29
C THR A 69 17.54 -6.85 27.12
N SER A 70 17.24 -8.09 27.54
CA SER A 70 17.97 -9.34 27.21
C SER A 70 17.37 -10.53 27.98
N PRO A 71 17.28 -11.76 27.42
CA PRO A 71 17.86 -12.22 26.15
C PRO A 71 16.86 -12.32 24.96
N ALA A 72 15.58 -11.98 25.14
CA ALA A 72 14.63 -11.86 24.02
C ALA A 72 13.46 -10.94 24.38
N PRO A 73 12.99 -10.07 23.47
CA PRO A 73 11.82 -9.23 23.74
C PRO A 73 10.57 -10.08 23.96
N SER A 74 9.70 -9.63 24.88
CA SER A 74 8.37 -10.20 25.02
C SER A 74 7.60 -10.04 23.70
N LYS A 75 7.03 -11.13 23.21
CA LYS A 75 6.39 -11.19 21.89
C LYS A 75 5.05 -11.91 21.96
N ILE A 76 4.10 -11.45 21.15
CA ILE A 76 2.93 -12.24 20.81
C ILE A 76 3.35 -13.18 19.68
N GLN A 77 3.25 -14.48 19.89
CA GLN A 77 3.58 -15.49 18.89
C GLN A 77 2.32 -16.25 18.50
N MET A 78 2.10 -16.40 17.19
CA MET A 78 0.98 -17.14 16.62
C MET A 78 1.54 -18.25 15.73
N GLY A 79 0.98 -19.45 15.85
CA GLY A 79 1.49 -20.64 15.14
C GLY A 79 2.61 -21.37 15.89
N ALA A 80 3.09 -22.45 15.30
CA ALA A 80 4.16 -23.25 15.87
C ALA A 80 5.53 -22.63 15.50
N GLY A 81 6.53 -22.72 16.38
CA GLY A 81 7.90 -22.33 16.01
C GLY A 81 8.08 -20.84 15.69
N THR A 82 8.35 -20.49 14.42
CA THR A 82 8.72 -19.12 14.00
C THR A 82 7.74 -18.48 13.01
N ASP A 83 6.52 -19.00 12.91
CA ASP A 83 5.51 -18.60 11.91
C ASP A 83 5.25 -17.09 11.91
N MET A 84 4.63 -16.56 12.97
CA MET A 84 4.26 -15.15 13.10
C MET A 84 4.60 -14.59 14.49
N LYS A 85 5.18 -13.39 14.54
CA LYS A 85 5.48 -12.69 15.82
C LYS A 85 5.15 -11.21 15.71
N ILE A 86 4.64 -10.65 16.81
CA ILE A 86 4.45 -9.20 17.01
C ILE A 86 5.18 -8.79 18.28
N TYR A 87 6.12 -7.87 18.18
CA TYR A 87 6.96 -7.44 19.30
C TYR A 87 7.58 -6.07 19.08
N SER A 88 8.10 -5.45 20.14
CA SER A 88 8.98 -4.28 20.05
C SER A 88 10.43 -4.74 20.11
N ASN A 89 11.33 -4.10 19.34
CA ASN A 89 12.78 -4.29 19.49
C ASN A 89 13.46 -3.13 20.27
N GLY A 90 12.67 -2.35 21.00
CA GLY A 90 13.08 -1.12 21.69
C GLY A 90 13.12 0.14 20.81
N THR A 91 12.97 0.01 19.48
CA THR A 91 12.91 1.15 18.54
C THR A 91 11.63 1.13 17.69
N TYR A 92 11.27 -0.03 17.16
CA TYR A 92 10.14 -0.23 16.27
C TYR A 92 9.24 -1.35 16.80
N GLY A 93 7.94 -1.20 16.58
CA GLY A 93 7.01 -2.33 16.59
C GLY A 93 7.18 -3.13 15.31
N ILE A 94 7.33 -4.44 15.43
CA ILE A 94 7.68 -5.34 14.34
C ILE A 94 6.63 -6.45 14.25
N ILE A 95 6.22 -6.73 13.02
CA ILE A 95 5.49 -7.94 12.65
C ILE A 95 6.42 -8.77 11.75
N THR A 96 6.79 -9.97 12.17
CA THR A 96 7.58 -10.90 11.35
C THR A 96 6.73 -12.07 10.88
N SER A 97 6.90 -12.46 9.62
CA SER A 97 6.34 -13.69 9.02
C SER A 97 7.43 -14.53 8.37
N LEU A 98 7.32 -15.85 8.46
CA LEU A 98 8.21 -16.78 7.77
C LEU A 98 8.03 -16.78 6.24
N ASN A 99 6.79 -16.95 5.76
CA ASN A 99 6.49 -17.16 4.33
C ASN A 99 5.76 -15.98 3.67
N GLY A 100 5.54 -14.90 4.43
CA GLY A 100 4.85 -13.70 3.96
C GLY A 100 3.57 -13.38 4.73
N PHE A 101 3.07 -12.18 4.49
CA PHE A 101 2.00 -11.59 5.26
C PHE A 101 0.82 -11.29 4.34
N TYR A 102 -0.30 -11.95 4.59
CA TYR A 102 -1.57 -11.71 3.92
C TYR A 102 -2.46 -10.87 4.81
N LEU A 103 -3.06 -9.84 4.24
CA LEU A 103 -4.25 -9.21 4.79
C LEU A 103 -5.41 -9.58 3.87
N THR A 104 -6.39 -10.29 4.40
CA THR A 104 -7.57 -10.74 3.64
C THR A 104 -8.84 -10.09 4.16
N ASN A 105 -9.91 -10.15 3.37
CA ASN A 105 -11.25 -9.95 3.92
C ASN A 105 -11.57 -10.99 5.01
N ASN A 106 -12.67 -10.80 5.73
CA ASN A 106 -13.04 -11.62 6.89
C ASN A 106 -13.14 -13.12 6.56
N ASP A 107 -13.65 -13.46 5.37
CA ASP A 107 -13.88 -14.84 4.97
C ASP A 107 -12.66 -15.46 4.25
N ALA A 108 -11.53 -14.74 4.21
CA ALA A 108 -10.28 -15.12 3.54
C ALA A 108 -10.43 -15.46 2.04
N SER A 109 -11.49 -14.96 1.40
CA SER A 109 -11.77 -15.18 -0.02
C SER A 109 -11.12 -14.13 -0.92
N GLU A 110 -10.75 -12.97 -0.38
CA GLU A 110 -10.13 -11.87 -1.11
C GLU A 110 -8.85 -11.43 -0.42
N THR A 111 -7.76 -11.36 -1.18
CA THR A 111 -6.53 -10.71 -0.71
C THR A 111 -6.68 -9.19 -0.85
N MET A 112 -6.26 -8.45 0.18
CA MET A 112 -6.18 -6.97 0.21
C MET A 112 -4.72 -6.50 0.14
N LEU A 113 -3.83 -7.17 0.88
CA LEU A 113 -2.38 -6.94 0.85
C LEU A 113 -1.65 -8.28 0.90
N LEU A 114 -0.56 -8.38 0.15
CA LEU A 114 0.37 -9.51 0.19
C LEU A 114 1.81 -8.98 0.22
N ALA A 115 2.56 -9.30 1.28
CA ALA A 115 3.99 -9.02 1.37
C ALA A 115 4.77 -10.34 1.42
N ILE A 116 5.63 -10.56 0.43
CA ILE A 116 6.43 -11.79 0.29
C ILE A 116 7.90 -11.48 0.62
N PRO A 117 8.56 -12.24 1.51
CA PRO A 117 10.00 -12.10 1.76
C PRO A 117 10.80 -12.30 0.46
N ASP A 118 11.75 -11.41 0.20
CA ASP A 118 12.54 -11.36 -1.06
C ASP A 118 11.68 -11.28 -2.34
N GLY A 119 10.40 -10.94 -2.19
CA GLY A 119 9.43 -10.82 -3.27
C GLY A 119 8.80 -9.43 -3.31
N SER A 120 7.67 -9.33 -4.01
CA SER A 120 6.92 -8.09 -4.10
C SER A 120 6.02 -7.87 -2.88
N VAL A 121 5.77 -6.60 -2.58
CA VAL A 121 4.63 -6.16 -1.77
C VAL A 121 3.54 -5.72 -2.74
N GLN A 122 2.35 -6.27 -2.58
CA GLN A 122 1.24 -6.15 -3.51
C GLN A 122 -0.03 -5.65 -2.80
N LEU A 123 -0.74 -4.73 -3.44
CA LEU A 123 -2.04 -4.23 -3.01
C LEU A 123 -3.11 -4.66 -4.02
N TYR A 124 -4.24 -5.10 -3.49
CA TYR A 124 -5.32 -5.69 -4.25
C TYR A 124 -6.63 -4.93 -4.05
N HIS A 125 -7.48 -4.97 -5.07
CA HIS A 125 -8.87 -4.55 -5.01
C HIS A 125 -9.76 -5.62 -5.65
N ASN A 126 -10.73 -6.15 -4.91
CA ASN A 126 -11.57 -7.28 -5.32
C ASN A 126 -10.74 -8.46 -5.85
N ASN A 127 -9.70 -8.83 -5.09
CA ASN A 127 -8.77 -9.91 -5.43
C ASN A 127 -7.99 -9.74 -6.75
N VAL A 128 -7.94 -8.52 -7.31
CA VAL A 128 -7.11 -8.17 -8.47
C VAL A 128 -5.99 -7.24 -8.04
N GLY A 129 -4.74 -7.59 -8.37
CA GLY A 129 -3.57 -6.76 -8.07
C GLY A 129 -3.66 -5.40 -8.77
N ARG A 130 -3.39 -4.32 -8.02
CA ARG A 130 -3.42 -2.93 -8.51
C ARG A 130 -2.08 -2.23 -8.40
N PHE A 131 -1.30 -2.56 -7.40
CA PHE A 131 0.02 -1.99 -7.19
C PHE A 131 0.95 -3.08 -6.68
N GLN A 132 2.17 -3.16 -7.24
CA GLN A 132 3.18 -4.09 -6.76
C GLN A 132 4.59 -3.51 -6.84
N THR A 133 5.43 -3.81 -5.85
CA THR A 133 6.86 -3.51 -5.92
C THR A 133 7.57 -4.48 -6.88
N GLN A 134 8.66 -4.00 -7.46
CA GLN A 134 9.56 -4.74 -8.33
C GLN A 134 11.00 -4.35 -7.99
N ALA A 135 11.98 -5.16 -8.37
CA ALA A 135 13.40 -4.83 -8.15
C ALA A 135 13.78 -3.46 -8.75
N GLY A 136 13.16 -3.09 -9.88
CA GLY A 136 13.36 -1.80 -10.55
C GLY A 136 12.40 -0.68 -10.15
N GLY A 137 11.52 -0.87 -9.16
CA GLY A 137 10.56 0.15 -8.75
C GLY A 137 9.17 -0.41 -8.42
N CYS A 138 8.14 0.07 -9.11
CA CYS A 138 6.77 -0.39 -8.90
C CYS A 138 5.99 -0.48 -10.22
N ARG A 139 4.98 -1.34 -10.25
CA ARG A 139 4.02 -1.47 -11.34
C ARG A 139 2.62 -1.16 -10.83
N VAL A 140 1.90 -0.34 -11.60
CA VAL A 140 0.48 -0.06 -11.42
C VAL A 140 -0.30 -0.85 -12.47
N ASP A 141 -1.27 -1.65 -12.02
CA ASP A 141 -2.13 -2.47 -12.87
C ASP A 141 -3.51 -1.83 -13.02
N GLY A 142 -3.73 -1.23 -14.20
CA GLY A 142 -4.87 -0.37 -14.51
C GLY A 142 -4.43 1.06 -14.80
N GLY A 143 -5.34 2.04 -14.62
CA GLY A 143 -4.98 3.46 -14.71
C GLY A 143 -4.48 4.02 -13.38
N LEU A 144 -3.65 5.06 -13.42
CA LEU A 144 -3.27 5.86 -12.25
C LEU A 144 -4.06 7.17 -12.26
N GLY A 145 -4.93 7.40 -11.27
CA GLY A 145 -5.60 8.69 -11.11
C GLY A 145 -4.66 9.70 -10.44
N ILE A 146 -4.34 10.82 -11.10
CA ILE A 146 -3.52 11.90 -10.51
C ILE A 146 -4.43 13.11 -10.26
N GLY A 147 -4.85 13.28 -9.01
CA GLY A 147 -5.80 14.33 -8.62
C GLY A 147 -7.27 14.06 -9.02
N THR A 148 -7.58 12.82 -9.40
CA THR A 148 -8.93 12.34 -9.75
C THR A 148 -8.98 10.81 -9.64
N ASP A 149 -10.17 10.21 -9.75
CA ASP A 149 -10.36 8.76 -9.81
C ASP A 149 -9.81 8.19 -11.12
N SER A 150 -9.28 6.96 -11.05
CA SER A 150 -8.79 6.24 -12.23
C SER A 150 -9.94 5.63 -13.02
N THR A 151 -10.06 5.94 -14.32
CA THR A 151 -11.07 5.38 -15.24
C THR A 151 -10.53 4.27 -16.14
N GLY A 152 -9.38 3.68 -15.80
CA GLY A 152 -8.67 2.71 -16.64
C GLY A 152 -7.62 3.31 -17.56
N SER A 153 -7.40 4.62 -17.48
CA SER A 153 -6.26 5.34 -18.06
C SER A 153 -5.83 6.44 -17.10
N THR A 154 -4.57 6.88 -17.18
CA THR A 154 -4.10 8.02 -16.40
C THR A 154 -4.86 9.27 -16.83
N ALA A 155 -5.60 9.86 -15.90
CA ALA A 155 -6.32 11.10 -16.13
C ALA A 155 -5.45 12.28 -15.63
N GLY A 156 -5.20 13.25 -16.50
CA GLY A 156 -4.46 14.48 -16.16
C GLY A 156 -3.19 14.72 -16.99
N GLU A 157 -2.29 15.53 -16.45
CA GLU A 157 -0.96 15.81 -17.00
C GLU A 157 0.07 14.85 -16.39
N LEU A 158 0.78 14.11 -17.24
CA LEU A 158 1.92 13.29 -16.83
C LEU A 158 3.21 13.99 -17.27
N ARG A 159 4.07 14.34 -16.31
CA ARG A 159 5.43 14.84 -16.58
C ARG A 159 6.45 13.74 -16.32
N ALA A 160 7.27 13.43 -17.31
CA ALA A 160 8.45 12.58 -17.15
C ALA A 160 9.70 13.47 -17.13
N ALA A 161 10.62 13.19 -16.21
CA ALA A 161 11.88 13.93 -16.11
C ALA A 161 12.88 13.58 -17.23
N ASP A 162 12.67 12.43 -17.86
CA ASP A 162 13.52 11.89 -18.93
C ASP A 162 12.62 11.42 -20.10
N GLU A 163 12.78 10.21 -20.61
CA GLU A 163 12.03 9.74 -21.78
C GLU A 163 10.63 9.18 -21.44
N VAL A 164 9.67 9.45 -22.33
CA VAL A 164 8.41 8.71 -22.44
C VAL A 164 8.42 7.92 -23.75
N THR A 165 8.76 6.63 -23.71
CA THR A 165 8.66 5.76 -24.89
C THR A 165 7.21 5.30 -25.09
N ALA A 166 6.53 5.83 -26.10
CA ALA A 166 5.15 5.45 -26.44
C ALA A 166 5.07 4.85 -27.85
N TYR A 167 4.52 3.64 -27.97
CA TYR A 167 4.20 3.01 -29.25
C TYR A 167 2.69 3.14 -29.54
N TYR A 168 2.34 3.49 -30.77
CA TYR A 168 0.95 3.51 -31.24
C TYR A 168 0.79 2.54 -32.41
N SER A 169 -0.17 1.63 -32.31
CA SER A 169 -0.46 0.67 -33.39
C SER A 169 -0.93 1.41 -34.65
N SER A 170 -0.30 1.14 -35.80
CA SER A 170 -0.63 1.73 -37.12
C SER A 170 -0.51 0.70 -38.26
N ASP A 171 -0.95 -0.53 -38.00
CA ASP A 171 -1.02 -1.62 -38.99
C ASP A 171 -2.28 -1.48 -39.87
N GLU A 172 -2.17 -1.73 -41.18
CA GLU A 172 -3.30 -1.65 -42.12
C GLU A 172 -4.45 -2.60 -41.73
N ARG A 173 -4.15 -3.77 -41.16
CA ARG A 173 -5.15 -4.77 -40.72
C ARG A 173 -6.00 -4.29 -39.53
N LEU A 174 -5.57 -3.23 -38.85
CA LEU A 174 -6.27 -2.62 -37.74
C LEU A 174 -7.08 -1.38 -38.17
N LYS A 175 -7.12 -1.07 -39.47
CA LYS A 175 -7.81 0.09 -40.04
C LYS A 175 -8.81 -0.35 -41.10
N GLU A 176 -9.92 0.35 -41.17
CA GLU A 176 -10.95 0.17 -42.20
C GLU A 176 -11.29 1.52 -42.83
N ASN A 177 -11.93 1.50 -44.00
CA ASN A 177 -12.33 2.72 -44.74
C ASN A 177 -11.16 3.68 -45.03
N ILE A 178 -10.03 3.14 -45.48
CA ILE A 178 -8.80 3.90 -45.72
C ILE A 178 -8.96 4.75 -46.98
N THR A 179 -9.01 6.08 -46.81
CA THR A 179 -8.99 7.06 -47.90
C THR A 179 -7.87 8.07 -47.72
N THR A 180 -7.41 8.64 -48.83
CA THR A 180 -6.41 9.70 -48.82
C THR A 180 -7.03 11.01 -48.32
N ILE A 181 -6.24 11.82 -47.61
CA ILE A 181 -6.68 13.16 -47.17
C ILE A 181 -6.74 14.08 -48.40
N GLU A 182 -7.94 14.55 -48.72
CA GLU A 182 -8.15 15.48 -49.84
C GLU A 182 -7.82 16.93 -49.45
N ASP A 183 -7.41 17.72 -50.44
CA ASP A 183 -7.03 19.15 -50.32
C ASP A 183 -6.04 19.42 -49.18
N ALA A 184 -5.12 18.49 -48.95
CA ALA A 184 -4.24 18.52 -47.79
C ALA A 184 -3.33 19.76 -47.77
N LEU A 185 -2.81 20.16 -48.93
CA LEU A 185 -1.97 21.36 -49.06
C LEU A 185 -2.75 22.63 -48.74
N ASP A 186 -3.98 22.75 -49.23
CA ASP A 186 -4.81 23.92 -48.99
C ASP A 186 -5.26 24.00 -47.51
N LYS A 187 -5.56 22.84 -46.90
CA LYS A 187 -5.81 22.74 -45.45
C LYS A 187 -4.60 23.19 -44.63
N VAL A 188 -3.39 22.76 -44.97
CA VAL A 188 -2.15 23.18 -44.27
C VAL A 188 -1.90 24.67 -44.46
N ASN A 189 -2.08 25.21 -45.66
CA ASN A 189 -1.90 26.64 -45.94
C ASN A 189 -2.87 27.55 -45.18
N ALA A 190 -4.01 27.01 -44.73
CA ALA A 190 -4.96 27.73 -43.89
C ALA A 190 -4.61 27.74 -42.38
N ILE A 191 -3.61 26.96 -41.95
CA ILE A 191 -3.16 26.90 -40.56
C ILE A 191 -1.98 27.86 -40.36
N ARG A 192 -2.11 28.78 -39.40
CA ARG A 192 -1.05 29.73 -39.06
C ARG A 192 -0.08 29.11 -38.05
N GLY A 193 1.21 29.15 -38.37
CA GLY A 193 2.28 29.09 -37.37
C GLY A 193 2.35 30.43 -36.64
N VAL A 194 2.31 30.40 -35.30
CA VAL A 194 2.25 31.59 -34.45
C VAL A 194 3.28 31.50 -33.33
N GLU A 195 3.88 32.64 -32.99
CA GLU A 195 4.54 32.86 -31.71
C GLU A 195 3.55 33.49 -30.76
N PHE A 196 3.63 33.14 -29.47
CA PHE A 196 2.70 33.62 -28.47
C PHE A 196 3.30 33.60 -27.07
N ASP A 197 2.69 34.38 -26.18
CA ASP A 197 2.96 34.33 -24.75
C ASP A 197 1.82 33.61 -24.03
N TRP A 198 2.16 32.65 -23.17
CA TRP A 198 1.21 32.05 -22.25
C TRP A 198 0.69 33.09 -21.25
N LYS A 199 -0.62 33.06 -20.98
CA LYS A 199 -1.24 33.94 -19.98
C LYS A 199 -0.63 33.68 -18.60
N ALA A 200 -0.41 34.73 -17.81
CA ALA A 200 0.21 34.62 -16.48
C ALA A 200 -0.50 33.63 -15.55
N ASP A 201 -1.84 33.61 -15.56
CA ASP A 201 -2.61 32.67 -14.73
C ASP A 201 -2.48 31.21 -15.19
N HIS A 202 -2.25 30.99 -16.49
CA HIS A 202 -1.98 29.65 -17.03
C HIS A 202 -0.63 29.12 -16.53
N ILE A 203 0.41 29.97 -16.56
CA ILE A 203 1.75 29.65 -16.05
C ILE A 203 1.69 29.37 -14.55
N LYS A 204 1.01 30.22 -13.78
CA LYS A 204 0.86 30.03 -12.32
C LYS A 204 0.19 28.70 -11.96
N LYS A 205 -0.87 28.32 -12.68
CA LYS A 205 -1.55 27.01 -12.49
C LYS A 205 -0.64 25.81 -12.75
N ARG A 206 0.46 25.99 -13.48
CA ARG A 206 1.42 24.94 -13.84
C ARG A 206 2.70 24.94 -12.98
N GLY A 207 2.71 25.70 -11.88
CA GLY A 207 3.84 25.77 -10.95
C GLY A 207 4.82 26.92 -11.20
N GLY A 208 4.53 27.83 -12.14
CA GLY A 208 5.44 28.90 -12.53
C GLY A 208 6.31 28.55 -13.74
N GLU A 209 7.15 29.49 -14.17
CA GLU A 209 8.16 29.22 -15.20
C GLU A 209 9.32 28.45 -14.58
N ASP A 210 9.75 27.36 -15.21
CA ASP A 210 10.88 26.53 -14.78
C ASP A 210 12.00 26.47 -15.83
N GLY A 211 11.78 27.08 -17.00
CA GLY A 211 12.75 27.10 -18.10
C GLY A 211 12.88 25.78 -18.86
N TYR A 212 12.31 24.69 -18.35
CA TYR A 212 12.41 23.34 -18.93
C TYR A 212 11.06 22.90 -19.51
N PHE A 213 10.02 22.79 -18.68
CA PHE A 213 8.66 22.38 -19.07
C PHE A 213 7.70 23.55 -19.30
N VAL A 214 7.92 24.69 -18.63
CA VAL A 214 7.06 25.87 -18.68
C VAL A 214 7.90 27.10 -18.94
N ARG A 215 7.62 27.76 -20.07
CA ARG A 215 8.22 29.04 -20.50
C ARG A 215 7.10 30.00 -20.88
N LYS A 216 7.27 31.30 -20.64
CA LYS A 216 6.26 32.30 -21.02
C LYS A 216 6.10 32.43 -22.53
N HIS A 217 7.20 32.60 -23.25
CA HIS A 217 7.19 32.77 -24.71
C HIS A 217 7.37 31.43 -25.41
N ASP A 218 6.54 31.15 -26.42
CA ASP A 218 6.48 29.85 -27.09
C ASP A 218 6.01 29.97 -28.56
N VAL A 219 6.13 28.88 -29.32
CA VAL A 219 5.74 28.80 -30.74
C VAL A 219 4.84 27.60 -30.98
N GLY A 220 3.88 27.72 -31.89
CA GLY A 220 2.97 26.64 -32.22
C GLY A 220 1.89 27.02 -33.22
N ILE A 221 0.73 26.40 -33.08
CA ILE A 221 -0.46 26.63 -33.93
C ILE A 221 -1.69 26.85 -33.06
N LEU A 222 -2.71 27.50 -33.64
CA LEU A 222 -3.98 27.71 -32.96
C LEU A 222 -4.95 26.56 -33.23
N ALA A 223 -5.47 25.94 -32.16
CA ALA A 223 -6.45 24.86 -32.25
C ALA A 223 -7.70 25.27 -33.04
N GLN A 224 -8.06 26.56 -33.00
CA GLN A 224 -9.19 27.13 -33.72
C GLN A 224 -8.99 27.14 -35.23
N ASP A 225 -7.76 27.34 -35.71
CA ASP A 225 -7.46 27.29 -37.14
C ASP A 225 -7.47 25.83 -37.62
N VAL A 226 -6.87 24.93 -36.84
CA VAL A 226 -6.92 23.49 -37.11
C VAL A 226 -8.36 22.96 -37.13
N LYS A 227 -9.21 23.37 -36.18
CA LYS A 227 -10.62 22.92 -36.07
C LYS A 227 -11.45 23.23 -37.33
N LYS A 228 -11.10 24.27 -38.09
CA LYS A 228 -11.81 24.64 -39.33
C LYS A 228 -11.51 23.69 -40.49
N VAL A 229 -10.32 23.09 -40.52
CA VAL A 229 -9.79 22.37 -41.69
C VAL A 229 -9.52 20.88 -41.44
N CYS A 230 -9.27 20.51 -40.19
CA CYS A 230 -9.07 19.14 -39.73
C CYS A 230 -9.61 19.00 -38.29
N PRO A 231 -10.94 19.02 -38.09
CA PRO A 231 -11.54 18.94 -36.76
C PRO A 231 -11.21 17.64 -36.02
N GLU A 232 -10.88 16.56 -36.73
CA GLU A 232 -10.62 15.21 -36.18
C GLU A 232 -9.40 15.17 -35.25
N VAL A 233 -8.46 16.11 -35.43
CA VAL A 233 -7.25 16.22 -34.59
C VAL A 233 -7.41 17.21 -33.44
N VAL A 234 -8.58 17.83 -33.29
CA VAL A 234 -8.87 18.78 -32.20
C VAL A 234 -9.79 18.11 -31.18
N ALA A 235 -9.45 18.26 -29.90
CA ALA A 235 -10.28 17.80 -28.78
C ALA A 235 -10.70 19.00 -27.93
N GLU A 236 -11.91 18.94 -27.38
CA GLU A 236 -12.46 19.93 -26.46
C GLU A 236 -12.50 19.34 -25.05
N LYS A 237 -11.96 20.06 -24.08
CA LYS A 237 -11.99 19.66 -22.66
C LYS A 237 -13.33 20.04 -22.03
N GLU A 238 -13.59 19.50 -20.85
CA GLU A 238 -14.81 19.83 -20.08
C GLU A 238 -14.95 21.32 -19.77
N ASP A 239 -13.84 22.05 -19.63
CA ASP A 239 -13.83 23.50 -19.40
C ASP A 239 -14.00 24.35 -20.69
N GLY A 240 -14.24 23.70 -21.84
CA GLY A 240 -14.40 24.34 -23.15
C GLY A 240 -13.09 24.74 -23.83
N THR A 241 -11.93 24.47 -23.23
CA THR A 241 -10.64 24.74 -23.87
C THR A 241 -10.32 23.69 -24.95
N LEU A 242 -9.73 24.14 -26.06
CA LEU A 242 -9.36 23.27 -27.18
C LEU A 242 -7.90 22.83 -27.06
N GLY A 243 -7.63 21.58 -27.39
CA GLY A 243 -6.30 21.01 -27.56
C GLY A 243 -6.13 20.38 -28.94
N VAL A 244 -4.89 20.32 -29.42
CA VAL A 244 -4.53 19.68 -30.70
C VAL A 244 -3.73 18.42 -30.44
N LYS A 245 -4.11 17.33 -31.12
CA LYS A 245 -3.34 16.08 -31.21
C LYS A 245 -2.23 16.25 -32.25
N TYR A 246 -1.15 16.92 -31.86
CA TYR A 246 -0.05 17.30 -32.76
C TYR A 246 0.51 16.12 -33.56
N GLU A 247 0.59 14.94 -32.96
CA GLU A 247 1.07 13.72 -33.59
C GLU A 247 0.17 13.25 -34.75
N LYS A 248 -1.11 13.60 -34.73
CA LYS A 248 -2.07 13.23 -35.79
C LYS A 248 -1.99 14.17 -36.99
N LEU A 249 -1.43 15.38 -36.84
CA LEU A 249 -1.19 16.28 -37.96
C LEU A 249 -0.16 15.73 -38.97
N ILE A 250 0.69 14.79 -38.55
CA ILE A 250 1.71 14.19 -39.41
C ILE A 250 1.08 13.61 -40.70
N GLY A 251 -0.07 12.93 -40.60
CA GLY A 251 -0.76 12.39 -41.78
C GLY A 251 -1.18 13.48 -42.77
N LEU A 252 -1.72 14.60 -42.28
CA LEU A 252 -2.09 15.75 -43.09
C LEU A 252 -0.86 16.39 -43.74
N LEU A 253 0.22 16.59 -42.98
CA LEU A 253 1.46 17.18 -43.47
C LEU A 253 2.12 16.32 -44.57
N VAL A 254 2.14 15.00 -44.39
CA VAL A 254 2.65 14.06 -45.41
C VAL A 254 1.87 14.22 -46.72
N GLN A 255 0.54 14.24 -46.65
CA GLN A 255 -0.28 14.35 -47.85
C GLN A 255 -0.19 15.75 -48.50
N ALA A 256 -0.04 16.81 -47.71
CA ALA A 256 0.21 18.16 -48.22
C ALA A 256 1.52 18.25 -49.00
N ILE A 257 2.59 17.58 -48.52
CA ILE A 257 3.88 17.50 -49.24
C ILE A 257 3.73 16.72 -50.55
N ASN A 258 2.96 15.62 -50.55
CA ASN A 258 2.69 14.87 -51.78
C ASN A 258 1.98 15.73 -52.83
N GLU A 259 0.96 16.48 -52.42
CA GLU A 259 0.24 17.41 -53.30
C GLU A 259 1.13 18.56 -53.80
N LEU A 260 1.96 19.14 -52.93
CA LEU A 260 2.91 20.18 -53.29
C LEU A 260 3.94 19.66 -54.32
N SER A 261 4.51 18.48 -54.08
CA SER A 261 5.45 17.82 -54.99
C SER A 261 4.82 17.57 -56.36
N ALA A 262 3.56 17.13 -56.40
CA ALA A 262 2.82 16.95 -57.64
C ALA A 262 2.53 18.27 -58.39
N LYS A 263 2.47 19.42 -57.70
CA LYS A 263 2.37 20.75 -58.33
C LYS A 263 3.72 21.24 -58.85
N VAL A 264 4.83 20.94 -58.17
CA VAL A 264 6.19 21.38 -58.55
C VAL A 264 6.79 20.54 -59.68
N ASN A 265 6.51 19.23 -59.73
CA ASN A 265 7.04 18.32 -60.75
C ASN A 265 6.26 18.35 -62.09
N LYS A 266 5.39 19.33 -62.28
CA LYS A 266 4.69 19.60 -63.55
C LYS A 266 5.45 20.65 -64.35
#